data_AF-A0A5D0QKS3-F1
#
_entry.id   AF-A0A5D0QKS3-F1
#
_cell.length_a   1.000
_cell.length_b   1.000
_cell.length_c   1.000
_cell.angle_alpha   90.00
_cell.angle_beta   90.00
_cell.angle_gamma   90.00
#
_symmetry.space_group_name_H-M   'P 1'
#
loop_
_entity.id
_entity.type
_entity.pdbx_description
1 polymer ?
#
loop_
_entity_poly.entity_id
_entity_poly.type
_entity_poly.pdbx_seq_one_letter_code
_entity_poly.pdbx_strand_id
1 'polypeptide(L)'
;MTHTSAAAAHTDFTDAASTAAIMHARCRAAGLDPVSYSGLAGVALTLGHEEIASWAVPWPADRDLVSAVVGLEHELRGRAARLTTFQSKIAASYRHAQEQAHAEANASGGMSDATRAWLADCLNAETIVQSGLARLRYARRRLSAIPTELGERYEAIYRFVNQGHVLPVNGRWLTEAGS
;
A
#
# COMPACT_ATOMS: atom_id res chain seq x y z
N MET A 1 -18.83 -18.72 7.65
CA MET A 1 -17.66 -18.10 6.99
C MET A 1 -16.43 -18.54 7.77
N THR A 2 -15.41 -19.10 7.10
CA THR A 2 -14.19 -19.58 7.77
C THR A 2 -13.24 -18.42 8.09
N HIS A 3 -12.28 -18.60 9.00
CA HIS A 3 -11.24 -17.61 9.23
C HIS A 3 -10.40 -17.37 7.98
N THR A 4 -10.13 -18.42 7.20
CA THR A 4 -9.36 -18.32 5.95
C THR A 4 -10.06 -17.42 4.93
N SER A 5 -11.38 -17.57 4.71
CA SER A 5 -12.09 -16.73 3.74
C SER A 5 -12.23 -15.28 4.21
N ALA A 6 -12.41 -15.07 5.52
CA ALA A 6 -12.38 -13.74 6.11
C ALA A 6 -11.01 -13.07 6.00
N ALA A 7 -9.92 -13.83 6.20
CA ALA A 7 -8.55 -13.35 6.00
C ALA A 7 -8.32 -12.92 4.55
N ALA A 8 -8.73 -13.75 3.58
CA ALA A 8 -8.62 -13.43 2.16
C ALA A 8 -9.30 -12.10 1.83
N ALA A 9 -10.54 -11.90 2.29
CA ALA A 9 -11.29 -10.66 2.10
C ALA A 9 -10.59 -9.44 2.75
N HIS A 10 -10.02 -9.59 3.94
CA HIS A 10 -9.28 -8.51 4.60
C HIS A 10 -7.94 -8.18 3.93
N THR A 11 -7.37 -9.11 3.16
CA THR A 11 -6.13 -8.93 2.40
C THR A 11 -6.34 -8.59 0.93
N ASP A 12 -7.59 -8.39 0.51
CA ASP A 12 -7.89 -7.81 -0.79
C ASP A 12 -7.51 -6.33 -0.79
N PHE A 13 -6.44 -6.03 -1.51
CA PHE A 13 -5.90 -4.68 -1.66
C PHE A 13 -6.07 -4.14 -3.07
N THR A 14 -6.89 -4.77 -3.90
CA THR A 14 -7.02 -4.46 -5.32
C THR A 14 -7.35 -2.98 -5.54
N ASP A 15 -8.29 -2.40 -4.79
CA ASP A 15 -8.65 -0.98 -4.92
C ASP A 15 -7.47 -0.03 -4.62
N ALA A 16 -6.70 -0.32 -3.57
CA ALA A 16 -5.55 0.48 -3.18
C ALA A 16 -4.40 0.32 -4.19
N ALA A 17 -4.22 -0.89 -4.72
CA ALA A 17 -3.27 -1.19 -5.77
C ALA A 17 -3.59 -0.41 -7.06
N SER A 18 -4.86 -0.42 -7.46
CA SER A 18 -5.39 0.34 -8.61
C SER A 18 -5.23 1.83 -8.42
N THR A 19 -5.52 2.33 -7.22
CA THR A 19 -5.32 3.75 -6.87
C THR A 19 -3.85 4.15 -7.05
N ALA A 20 -2.91 3.37 -6.52
CA ALA A 20 -1.48 3.63 -6.69
C ALA A 20 -1.03 3.57 -8.17
N ALA A 21 -1.54 2.62 -8.95
CA ALA A 21 -1.24 2.49 -10.38
C ALA A 21 -1.74 3.70 -11.18
N ILE A 22 -2.96 4.17 -10.91
CA ILE A 22 -3.51 5.38 -11.51
C ILE A 22 -2.67 6.59 -11.13
N MET A 23 -2.35 6.78 -9.85
CA MET A 23 -1.51 7.90 -9.40
C MET A 23 -0.15 7.92 -10.11
N HIS A 24 0.48 6.75 -10.29
CA HIS A 24 1.73 6.62 -11.02
C HIS A 24 1.58 7.05 -12.48
N ALA A 25 0.53 6.60 -13.17
CA ALA A 25 0.25 7.00 -14.55
C ALA A 25 0.03 8.52 -14.68
N ARG A 26 -0.63 9.14 -13.70
CA ARG A 26 -0.84 10.59 -13.65
C ARG A 26 0.47 11.36 -13.46
N CYS A 27 1.39 10.85 -12.64
CA CYS A 27 2.72 11.45 -12.48
C CYS A 27 3.52 11.41 -13.79
N ARG A 28 3.47 10.27 -14.50
CA ARG A 28 4.07 10.13 -15.82
C ARG A 28 3.46 11.10 -16.84
N ALA A 29 2.14 11.22 -16.86
CA ALA A 29 1.43 12.14 -17.75
C ALA A 29 1.75 13.62 -17.46
N ALA A 30 2.06 13.94 -16.21
CA ALA A 30 2.51 15.27 -15.79
C ALA A 30 4.00 15.54 -16.11
N GLY A 31 4.74 14.57 -16.64
CA GLY A 31 6.15 14.72 -16.98
C GLY A 31 7.07 14.81 -15.75
N LEU A 32 6.63 14.28 -14.60
CA LEU A 32 7.47 14.23 -13.41
C LEU A 32 8.67 13.29 -13.62
N ASP A 33 9.74 13.49 -12.85
CA ASP A 33 10.90 12.61 -12.90
C ASP A 33 10.53 11.22 -12.36
N PRO A 34 10.69 10.13 -13.14
CA PRO A 34 10.27 8.77 -12.75
C PRO A 34 10.73 8.30 -11.37
N VAL A 35 11.91 8.72 -10.93
CA VAL A 35 12.45 8.27 -9.64
C VAL A 35 11.68 8.89 -8.45
N SER A 36 11.09 10.09 -8.57
CA SER A 36 10.44 10.81 -7.45
C SER A 36 9.04 10.30 -7.12
N TYR A 37 8.49 9.46 -7.99
CA TYR A 37 7.21 8.79 -7.77
C TYR A 37 7.30 7.28 -7.99
N SER A 38 8.52 6.74 -8.10
CA SER A 38 8.78 5.30 -8.25
C SER A 38 8.21 4.46 -7.10
N GLY A 39 8.00 5.08 -5.93
CA GLY A 39 7.28 4.51 -4.80
C GLY A 39 5.88 4.01 -5.16
N LEU A 40 5.14 4.73 -6.02
CA LEU A 40 3.77 4.37 -6.41
C LEU A 40 3.72 3.08 -7.22
N ALA A 41 4.67 2.87 -8.14
CA ALA A 41 4.80 1.62 -8.88
C ALA A 41 5.05 0.44 -7.93
N GLY A 42 5.99 0.61 -6.99
CA GLY A 42 6.29 -0.41 -5.99
C GLY A 42 5.08 -0.75 -5.10
N VAL A 43 4.28 0.26 -4.75
CA VAL A 43 3.03 0.07 -3.99
C VAL A 43 2.01 -0.73 -4.80
N ALA A 44 1.73 -0.32 -6.03
CA ALA A 44 0.78 -1.01 -6.91
C ALA A 44 1.12 -2.49 -7.06
N LEU A 45 2.37 -2.80 -7.44
CA LEU A 45 2.84 -4.17 -7.63
C LEU A 45 2.77 -4.99 -6.33
N THR A 46 3.21 -4.41 -5.20
CA THR A 46 3.18 -5.12 -3.91
C THR A 46 1.75 -5.41 -3.45
N LEU A 47 0.81 -4.51 -3.73
CA LEU A 47 -0.60 -4.66 -3.39
C LEU A 47 -1.38 -5.50 -4.40
N GLY A 48 -0.71 -6.07 -5.40
CA GLY A 48 -1.26 -7.10 -6.29
C GLY A 48 -1.78 -6.57 -7.62
N HIS A 49 -1.41 -5.35 -8.01
CA HIS A 49 -1.68 -4.88 -9.37
C HIS A 49 -0.67 -5.51 -10.34
N GLU A 50 -1.16 -6.05 -11.46
CA GLU A 50 -0.29 -6.75 -12.43
C GLU A 50 0.33 -5.78 -13.44
N GLU A 51 -0.41 -4.75 -13.86
CA GLU A 51 0.04 -3.80 -14.89
C GLU A 51 -0.07 -2.35 -14.44
N ILE A 52 0.97 -1.55 -14.65
CA ILE A 52 0.84 -0.12 -14.37
C ILE A 52 0.04 0.53 -15.50
N ALA A 53 -1.01 1.29 -15.15
CA ALA A 53 -1.84 2.01 -16.10
C ALA A 53 -0.98 2.78 -17.13
N SER A 54 -1.31 2.60 -18.41
CA SER A 54 -0.53 3.14 -19.54
C SER A 54 -0.88 4.60 -19.83
N TRP A 55 -2.09 5.04 -19.48
CA TRP A 55 -2.59 6.40 -19.72
C TRP A 55 -3.33 6.93 -18.49
N ALA A 56 -3.22 8.24 -18.25
CA ALA A 56 -4.03 8.97 -17.28
C ALA A 56 -3.98 10.48 -17.56
N VAL A 57 -4.93 11.24 -17.02
CA VAL A 57 -4.91 12.71 -17.05
C VAL A 57 -3.88 13.22 -16.04
N PRO A 58 -2.99 14.17 -16.40
CA PRO A 58 -1.98 14.69 -15.48
C PRO A 58 -2.59 15.26 -14.19
N TRP A 59 -1.78 15.40 -13.15
CA TRP A 59 -2.19 16.11 -11.95
C TRP A 59 -2.41 17.60 -12.27
N PRO A 60 -3.52 18.21 -11.81
CA PRO A 60 -3.78 19.62 -12.07
C PRO A 60 -2.86 20.53 -11.23
N ALA A 61 -2.46 20.10 -10.04
CA ALA A 61 -1.44 20.77 -9.22
C ALA A 61 -0.70 19.78 -8.30
N ASP A 62 0.49 20.17 -7.83
CA ASP A 62 1.32 19.36 -6.92
C ASP A 62 0.62 19.09 -5.59
N ARG A 63 -0.19 20.05 -5.12
CA ARG A 63 -1.02 19.88 -3.93
C ARG A 63 -1.96 18.69 -4.05
N ASP A 64 -2.53 18.45 -5.24
CA ASP A 64 -3.46 17.35 -5.46
C ASP A 64 -2.74 16.00 -5.43
N LEU A 65 -1.54 15.93 -6.00
CA LEU A 65 -0.67 14.76 -5.90
C LEU A 65 -0.31 14.46 -4.44
N VAL A 66 0.21 15.44 -3.70
CA VAL A 66 0.60 15.25 -2.29
C VAL A 66 -0.60 14.84 -1.45
N SER A 67 -1.75 15.50 -1.64
CA SER A 67 -2.99 15.15 -0.94
C SER A 67 -3.43 13.71 -1.23
N ALA A 68 -3.32 13.26 -2.48
CA ALA A 68 -3.65 11.88 -2.86
C ALA A 68 -2.68 10.86 -2.25
N VAL A 69 -1.38 11.15 -2.21
CA VAL A 69 -0.36 10.30 -1.56
C VAL A 69 -0.64 10.15 -0.07
N VAL A 70 -0.92 11.26 0.63
CA VAL A 70 -1.28 11.24 2.05
C VAL A 70 -2.59 10.49 2.29
N GLY A 71 -3.58 10.68 1.42
CA GLY A 71 -4.86 9.97 1.47
C GLY A 71 -4.68 8.45 1.37
N LEU A 72 -3.93 7.99 0.37
CA LEU A 72 -3.61 6.57 0.19
C LEU A 72 -2.81 6.03 1.39
N GLU A 73 -1.83 6.77 1.90
CA GLU A 73 -1.06 6.34 3.07
C GLU A 73 -1.95 6.17 4.33
N HIS A 74 -2.87 7.11 4.54
CA HIS A 74 -3.86 7.03 5.62
C HIS A 74 -4.77 5.80 5.46
N GLU A 75 -5.23 5.53 4.25
CA GLU A 75 -6.04 4.35 3.94
C GLU A 75 -5.29 3.05 4.25
N LEU A 76 -4.03 2.93 3.79
CA LEU A 76 -3.19 1.75 4.07
C LEU A 76 -2.94 1.56 5.58
N ARG A 77 -2.81 2.67 6.33
CA ARG A 77 -2.70 2.63 7.80
C ARG A 77 -3.99 2.09 8.43
N GLY A 78 -5.15 2.54 7.96
CA GLY A 78 -6.45 2.02 8.39
C GLY A 78 -6.61 0.53 8.09
N ARG A 79 -6.21 0.06 6.91
CA ARG A 79 -6.20 -1.37 6.55
C ARG A 79 -5.27 -2.19 7.46
N ALA A 80 -4.07 -1.69 7.76
CA ALA A 80 -3.12 -2.35 8.64
C ALA A 80 -3.66 -2.50 10.08
N ALA A 81 -4.32 -1.45 10.62
CA ALA A 81 -4.95 -1.50 11.93
C ALA A 81 -6.08 -2.54 11.99
N ARG A 82 -6.92 -2.61 10.94
CA ARG A 82 -7.97 -3.63 10.82
C ARG A 82 -7.40 -5.04 10.78
N LEU A 83 -6.34 -5.28 9.99
CA LEU A 83 -5.68 -6.60 9.93
C LEU A 83 -5.02 -6.98 11.26
N THR A 84 -4.41 -6.04 11.98
CA THR A 84 -3.83 -6.30 13.31
C THR A 84 -4.92 -6.69 14.33
N THR A 85 -6.06 -6.00 14.27
CA THR A 85 -7.23 -6.35 15.10
C THR A 85 -7.75 -7.75 14.73
N PHE A 86 -7.82 -8.06 13.44
CA PHE A 86 -8.26 -9.37 12.97
C PHE A 86 -7.28 -10.49 13.34
N GLN A 87 -5.97 -10.24 13.27
CA GLN A 87 -4.94 -11.17 13.75
C GLN A 87 -5.14 -11.53 15.23
N SER A 88 -5.46 -10.54 16.07
CA SER A 88 -5.75 -10.77 17.49
C SER A 88 -6.97 -11.68 17.69
N LYS A 89 -7.99 -11.57 16.83
CA LYS A 89 -9.17 -12.45 16.83
C LYS A 89 -8.83 -13.87 16.41
N ILE A 90 -8.00 -14.05 15.36
CA ILE A 90 -7.52 -15.38 14.95
C ILE A 90 -6.74 -16.03 16.09
N ALA A 91 -5.82 -15.29 16.73
CA ALA A 91 -5.02 -15.81 17.83
C ALA A 91 -5.90 -16.25 19.04
N ALA A 92 -6.96 -15.50 19.34
CA ALA A 92 -7.92 -15.89 20.36
C ALA A 92 -8.70 -17.16 19.98
N SER A 93 -9.16 -17.25 18.73
CA SER A 93 -9.85 -18.44 18.22
C SER A 93 -8.94 -19.67 18.21
N TYR A 94 -7.67 -19.51 17.86
CA TYR A 94 -6.69 -20.59 17.86
C TYR A 94 -6.46 -21.14 19.27
N ARG A 95 -6.25 -20.27 20.27
CA ARG A 95 -6.12 -20.70 21.67
C ARG A 95 -7.35 -21.47 22.14
N HIS A 96 -8.54 -20.99 21.80
CA HIS A 96 -9.77 -21.68 22.17
C HIS A 96 -9.89 -23.06 21.51
N ALA A 97 -9.53 -23.18 20.22
CA ALA A 97 -9.47 -24.46 19.52
C ALA A 97 -8.44 -25.43 20.13
N GLN A 98 -7.29 -24.91 20.62
CA GLN A 98 -6.30 -25.72 21.33
C GLN A 98 -6.84 -26.23 22.68
N GLU A 99 -7.48 -25.38 23.46
CA GLU A 99 -8.10 -25.78 24.74
C GLU A 99 -9.15 -26.88 24.52
N GLN A 100 -9.98 -26.74 23.49
CA GLN A 100 -10.95 -27.77 23.12
C GLN A 100 -10.27 -29.07 22.67
N ALA A 101 -9.21 -29.00 21.86
CA ALA A 101 -8.45 -30.18 21.46
C ALA A 101 -7.85 -30.94 22.66
N HIS A 102 -7.34 -30.20 23.65
CA HIS A 102 -6.85 -30.80 24.90
C HIS A 102 -7.98 -31.45 25.71
N ALA A 103 -9.13 -30.80 25.82
CA ALA A 103 -10.29 -31.36 26.51
C ALA A 103 -10.79 -32.65 25.82
N GLU A 104 -10.87 -32.66 24.50
CA GLU A 104 -11.25 -33.84 23.70
C GLU A 104 -10.24 -34.99 23.88
N ALA A 105 -8.94 -34.70 23.76
CA ALA A 105 -7.90 -35.72 23.94
C ALA A 105 -7.97 -36.38 25.33
N ASN A 106 -8.25 -35.60 26.38
CA ASN A 106 -8.41 -36.11 27.74
C ASN A 106 -9.70 -36.93 27.94
N ALA A 107 -10.80 -36.57 27.26
CA ALA A 107 -12.10 -37.21 27.43
C ALA A 107 -12.27 -38.47 26.58
N SER A 108 -11.80 -38.46 25.34
CA SER A 108 -12.07 -39.51 24.34
C SER A 108 -10.80 -40.18 23.79
N GLY A 109 -9.62 -39.78 24.25
CA GLY A 109 -8.34 -40.32 23.79
C GLY A 109 -7.90 -39.83 22.40
N GLY A 110 -8.57 -38.82 21.83
CA GLY A 110 -8.23 -38.28 20.52
C GLY A 110 -8.93 -36.96 20.20
N MET A 111 -8.39 -36.25 19.20
CA MET A 111 -8.94 -34.99 18.69
C MET A 111 -9.92 -35.26 17.55
N SER A 112 -11.10 -34.65 17.61
CA SER A 112 -12.10 -34.74 16.54
C SER A 112 -11.59 -34.10 15.23
N ASP A 113 -12.12 -34.59 14.10
CA ASP A 113 -11.80 -34.01 12.79
C ASP A 113 -12.26 -32.55 12.67
N ALA A 114 -13.36 -32.19 13.35
CA ALA A 114 -13.86 -30.81 13.39
C ALA A 114 -12.86 -29.87 14.08
N THR A 115 -12.35 -30.25 15.24
CA THR A 115 -11.34 -29.46 15.98
C THR A 115 -10.03 -29.37 15.20
N ARG A 116 -9.62 -30.46 14.53
CA ARG A 116 -8.45 -30.45 13.64
C ARG A 116 -8.61 -29.50 12.47
N ALA A 117 -9.78 -29.51 11.82
CA ALA A 117 -10.09 -28.62 10.71
C ALA A 117 -10.11 -27.14 11.16
N TRP A 118 -10.63 -26.86 12.35
CA TRP A 118 -10.65 -25.50 12.90
C TRP A 118 -9.25 -24.96 13.21
N LEU A 119 -8.38 -25.76 13.80
CA LEU A 119 -6.97 -25.40 14.02
C LEU A 119 -6.27 -25.08 12.68
N ALA A 120 -6.47 -25.93 11.68
CA ALA A 120 -5.92 -25.71 10.34
C ALA A 120 -6.44 -24.42 9.70
N ASP A 121 -7.74 -24.13 9.84
CA ASP A 121 -8.34 -22.88 9.34
C ASP A 121 -7.74 -21.63 10.01
N CYS A 122 -7.50 -21.68 11.32
CA CYS A 122 -6.85 -20.58 12.05
C CYS A 122 -5.41 -20.34 11.55
N LEU A 123 -4.63 -21.40 11.36
CA LEU A 123 -3.24 -21.31 10.89
C LEU A 123 -3.16 -20.78 9.44
N ASN A 124 -4.06 -21.24 8.57
CA ASN A 124 -4.16 -20.74 7.21
C ASN A 124 -4.53 -19.25 7.18
N ALA A 125 -5.52 -18.85 7.98
CA ALA A 125 -5.92 -17.46 8.12
C ALA A 125 -4.78 -16.58 8.65
N GLU A 126 -4.01 -17.05 9.64
CA GLU A 126 -2.87 -16.33 10.18
C GLU A 126 -1.80 -16.09 9.10
N THR A 127 -1.47 -17.12 8.31
CA THR A 127 -0.50 -17.01 7.22
C THR A 127 -0.90 -15.94 6.20
N ILE A 128 -2.17 -15.90 5.82
CA ILE A 128 -2.72 -14.88 4.90
C ILE A 128 -2.59 -13.48 5.51
N VAL A 129 -3.00 -13.31 6.77
CA VAL A 129 -2.95 -12.01 7.47
C VAL A 129 -1.52 -11.50 7.63
N GLN A 130 -0.57 -12.38 8.00
CA GLN A 130 0.83 -12.01 8.15
C GLN A 130 1.44 -11.53 6.81
N SER A 131 1.14 -12.24 5.72
CA SER A 131 1.54 -11.82 4.36
C SER A 131 0.92 -10.47 4.00
N GLY A 132 -0.38 -10.27 4.25
CA GLY A 132 -1.07 -9.01 4.03
C GLY A 132 -0.45 -7.84 4.82
N LEU A 133 -0.11 -8.05 6.09
CA LEU A 133 0.56 -7.04 6.92
C LEU A 133 1.95 -6.70 6.40
N ALA A 134 2.73 -7.68 5.93
CA ALA A 134 4.04 -7.44 5.34
C ALA A 134 3.96 -6.57 4.08
N ARG A 135 3.00 -6.87 3.19
CA ARG A 135 2.71 -6.08 1.97
C ARG A 135 2.34 -4.63 2.30
N LEU A 136 1.45 -4.43 3.28
CA LEU A 136 1.07 -3.08 3.74
C LEU A 136 2.24 -2.31 4.35
N ARG A 137 3.10 -2.96 5.14
CA ARG A 137 4.31 -2.31 5.69
C ARG A 137 5.27 -1.88 4.60
N TYR A 138 5.49 -2.71 3.59
CA TYR A 138 6.31 -2.35 2.45
C TYR A 138 5.72 -1.17 1.67
N ALA A 139 4.44 -1.26 1.30
CA ALA A 139 3.74 -0.21 0.57
C ALA A 139 3.79 1.14 1.31
N ARG A 140 3.53 1.15 2.63
CA ARG A 140 3.60 2.37 3.43
C ARG A 140 5.00 3.01 3.46
N ARG A 141 6.06 2.21 3.61
CA ARG A 141 7.44 2.72 3.57
C ARG A 141 7.78 3.38 2.23
N ARG A 142 7.26 2.83 1.13
CA ARG A 142 7.45 3.41 -0.21
C ARG A 142 6.63 4.69 -0.39
N LEU A 143 5.39 4.74 0.09
CA LEU A 143 4.58 5.96 0.03
C LEU A 143 5.14 7.11 0.86
N SER A 144 5.64 6.82 2.06
CA SER A 144 6.14 7.86 2.97
C SER A 144 7.42 8.55 2.46
N ALA A 145 8.15 7.94 1.52
CA ALA A 145 9.34 8.52 0.92
C ALA A 145 9.01 9.56 -0.18
N ILE A 146 7.86 9.41 -0.85
CA ILE A 146 7.49 10.22 -2.03
C ILE A 146 7.47 11.72 -1.73
N PRO A 147 6.88 12.24 -0.63
CA PRO A 147 6.87 13.68 -0.38
C PRO A 147 8.28 14.28 -0.28
N THR A 148 9.20 13.57 0.36
CA THR A 148 10.61 13.99 0.47
C THR A 148 11.31 13.90 -0.88
N GLU A 149 11.14 12.80 -1.62
CA GLU A 149 11.73 12.61 -2.96
C GLU A 149 11.25 13.67 -3.96
N LEU A 150 9.97 14.07 -3.90
CA LEU A 150 9.42 15.19 -4.67
C LEU A 150 9.99 16.52 -4.19
N GLY A 151 10.03 16.74 -2.87
CA GLY A 151 10.60 17.95 -2.27
C GLY A 151 12.02 18.19 -2.74
N GLU A 152 12.94 17.25 -2.49
CA GLU A 152 14.37 17.36 -2.81
C GLU A 152 14.64 17.64 -4.29
N ARG A 153 13.87 17.03 -5.21
CA ARG A 153 14.08 17.20 -6.65
C ARG A 153 13.58 18.52 -7.19
N TYR A 154 12.45 18.99 -6.68
CA TYR A 154 11.83 20.20 -7.18
C TYR A 154 12.18 21.42 -6.33
N GLU A 155 12.84 21.26 -5.17
CA GLU A 155 13.21 22.37 -4.28
C GLU A 155 14.04 23.43 -4.99
N ALA A 156 15.05 23.01 -5.77
CA ALA A 156 15.90 23.93 -6.53
C ALA A 156 15.09 24.69 -7.60
N ILE A 157 14.13 24.01 -8.24
CA ILE A 157 13.25 24.60 -9.26
C ILE A 157 12.28 25.60 -8.63
N TYR A 158 11.64 25.24 -7.50
CA TYR A 158 10.74 26.15 -6.79
C TYR A 158 11.50 27.34 -6.21
N ARG A 159 12.70 27.15 -5.65
CA ARG A 159 13.55 28.26 -5.18
C ARG A 159 13.89 29.21 -6.32
N PHE A 160 14.24 28.67 -7.49
CA PHE A 160 14.52 29.47 -8.68
C PHE A 160 13.30 30.29 -9.13
N VAL A 161 12.12 29.67 -9.23
CA VAL A 161 10.87 30.38 -9.60
C VAL A 161 10.47 31.42 -8.55
N ASN A 162 10.55 31.09 -7.26
CA ASN A 162 10.18 32.00 -6.16
C ASN A 162 11.16 33.18 -5.99
N GLN A 163 12.37 33.08 -6.54
CA GLN A 163 13.32 34.19 -6.65
C GLN A 163 13.01 35.12 -7.85
N GLY A 164 11.90 34.91 -8.54
CA GLY A 164 11.44 35.73 -9.66
C GLY A 164 12.04 35.32 -11.01
N HIS A 165 12.72 34.17 -11.08
CA HIS A 165 13.26 33.68 -12.34
C HIS A 165 12.22 32.87 -13.12
N VAL A 166 12.28 32.95 -14.46
CA VAL A 166 11.33 32.27 -15.34
C VAL A 166 11.87 30.89 -15.72
N LEU A 167 11.03 29.86 -15.58
CA LEU A 167 11.36 28.50 -16.02
C LEU A 167 11.55 28.45 -17.55
N PRO A 168 12.53 27.68 -18.06
CA PRO A 168 12.72 27.50 -19.50
C PRO A 168 11.49 26.84 -20.16
N VAL A 169 11.00 27.46 -21.23
CA VAL A 169 9.95 26.88 -22.09
C VAL A 169 10.57 25.70 -22.86
N ASN A 170 10.04 24.49 -22.68
CA ASN A 170 10.52 23.24 -23.29
C ASN A 170 11.94 22.79 -22.87
N GLY A 171 12.39 23.10 -21.65
CA GLY A 171 13.65 22.57 -21.13
C GLY A 171 14.92 23.17 -21.74
N ARG A 172 14.83 24.26 -22.51
CA ARG A 172 15.97 25.06 -22.97
C ARG A 172 16.00 26.41 -22.26
N TRP A 173 17.12 26.69 -21.59
CA TRP A 173 17.43 28.03 -21.08
C TRP A 173 17.46 28.99 -22.26
N LEU A 174 16.45 29.85 -22.39
CA LEU A 174 16.56 31.04 -23.22
C LEU A 174 17.52 31.96 -22.48
N THR A 175 18.82 31.85 -22.79
CA THR A 175 19.71 32.98 -22.59
C THR A 175 19.15 34.10 -23.46
N GLU A 176 18.53 35.09 -22.82
CA GLU A 176 18.30 36.38 -23.46
C GLU A 176 19.68 36.94 -23.87
N ALA A 177 20.06 36.70 -25.12
CA ALA A 177 20.69 37.74 -25.91
C ALA A 177 19.50 38.43 -26.58
N GLY A 178 18.96 39.51 -26.01
CA GLY A 178 19.66 40.78 -25.91
C GLY A 178 19.53 41.45 -27.28
N SER A 179 18.45 42.23 -27.44
CA SER A 179 18.20 43.27 -28.46
C SER A 179 18.53 42.97 -29.92
#